data_AF-A0AAN6KT62-F1
#
_entry.id   AF-A0AAN6KT62-F1
#
_cell.length_a   1.000
_cell.length_b   1.000
_cell.length_c   1.000
_cell.angle_alpha   90.00
_cell.angle_beta   90.00
_cell.angle_gamma   90.00
#
_symmetry.space_group_name_H-M   'P 1'
#
loop_
_entity.id
_entity.type
_entity.pdbx_description
1 polymer ?
#
loop_
_entity_poly.entity_id
_entity_poly.type
_entity_poly.pdbx_seq_one_letter_code
_entity_poly.pdbx_strand_id
1 'polypeptide(L)'
;MRRLTRAEAEPGAKLARNYYTNFVQRVVDAISAGVPVTVDAVQENSTAPAPRPTAVKIVMTPDDNVDYFAEQGQLEEIAGTYALHNTVVGQKSSKRTAYCKGENLVDFPRCLNGLCDTDEPAYEAPVSRRFLEARPYFRRIEGREAPAQVLTWGVFVQVSAGS
;
A
#
# COMPACT_ATOMS: atom_id res chain seq x y z
N MET A 1 4.33 15.09 26.22
CA MET A 1 4.05 15.23 24.78
C MET A 1 5.36 15.36 24.03
N ARG A 2 5.68 14.44 23.11
CA ARG A 2 6.88 14.55 22.26
C ARG A 2 6.58 15.60 21.17
N ARG A 3 7.37 16.67 21.08
CA ARG A 3 7.27 17.62 19.95
C ARG A 3 7.65 16.86 18.68
N LEU A 4 6.79 16.90 17.67
CA LEU A 4 7.09 16.39 16.35
C LEU A 4 8.28 17.18 15.80
N THR A 5 9.22 16.49 15.16
CA THR A 5 10.28 17.16 14.39
C THR A 5 9.65 17.97 13.24
N ARG A 6 10.35 18.99 12.71
CA ARG A 6 9.83 19.81 11.60
C ARG A 6 9.39 18.95 10.40
N ALA A 7 10.13 17.88 10.09
CA ALA A 7 9.80 16.90 9.06
C ALA A 7 8.54 16.05 9.39
N GLU A 8 8.23 15.84 10.67
CA GLU A 8 7.01 15.13 11.10
C GLU A 8 5.78 16.06 11.17
N ALA A 9 5.95 17.36 10.96
CA ALA A 9 4.87 18.34 10.90
C ALA A 9 4.38 18.59 9.45
N GLU A 10 5.13 18.14 8.45
CA GLU A 10 4.78 18.25 7.03
C GLU A 10 3.47 17.51 6.72
N PRO A 11 2.58 18.06 5.87
CA PRO A 11 1.32 17.42 5.45
C PRO A 11 1.46 15.96 5.04
N GLY A 12 2.42 15.64 4.18
CA GLY A 12 2.69 14.29 3.70
C GLY A 12 3.09 13.35 4.84
N ALA A 13 3.92 13.80 5.77
CA ALA A 13 4.32 13.00 6.93
C ALA A 13 3.14 12.73 7.90
N LYS A 14 2.23 13.70 8.05
CA LYS A 14 1.00 13.52 8.84
C LYS A 14 0.06 12.52 8.20
N LEU A 15 -0.16 12.65 6.88
CA LEU A 15 -0.99 11.72 6.12
C LEU A 15 -0.42 10.30 6.16
N ALA A 16 0.88 10.15 5.88
CA ALA A 16 1.58 8.87 5.92
C ALA A 16 1.53 8.19 7.29
N ARG A 17 1.55 8.96 8.38
CA ARG A 17 1.37 8.43 9.74
C ARG A 17 -0.02 7.83 9.95
N ASN A 18 -1.05 8.52 9.49
CA ASN A 18 -2.43 8.04 9.58
C ASN A 18 -2.62 6.79 8.72
N TYR A 19 -2.08 6.81 7.51
CA TYR A 19 -2.09 5.67 6.60
C TYR A 19 -1.35 4.46 7.18
N TYR A 20 -0.15 4.66 7.73
CA TYR A 20 0.63 3.60 8.39
C TYR A 20 -0.15 2.93 9.51
N THR A 21 -0.70 3.71 10.43
CA THR A 21 -1.43 3.19 11.60
C THR A 21 -2.74 2.50 11.18
N ASN A 22 -3.45 3.06 10.19
CA ASN A 22 -4.79 2.60 9.85
C ASN A 22 -4.83 1.44 8.86
N PHE A 23 -3.84 1.35 7.98
CA PHE A 23 -3.75 0.35 6.93
C PHE A 23 -2.54 -0.54 7.14
N VAL A 24 -1.31 -0.01 6.95
CA VAL A 24 -0.09 -0.83 6.88
C VAL A 24 0.09 -1.71 8.11
N GLN A 25 0.04 -1.12 9.30
CA GLN A 25 0.21 -1.86 10.56
C GLN A 25 -0.85 -2.96 10.70
N ARG A 26 -2.13 -2.63 10.48
CA ARG A 26 -3.21 -3.60 10.62
C ARG A 26 -3.11 -4.75 9.63
N VAL A 27 -2.75 -4.46 8.39
CA VAL A 27 -2.61 -5.47 7.33
C VAL A 27 -1.40 -6.36 7.59
N VAL A 28 -0.25 -5.79 7.91
CA VAL A 28 0.97 -6.56 8.22
C VAL A 28 0.78 -7.43 9.47
N ASP A 29 0.16 -6.88 10.52
CA ASP A 29 -0.13 -7.65 11.74
C ASP A 29 -1.10 -8.80 11.46
N ALA A 30 -2.13 -8.57 10.62
CA ALA A 30 -3.08 -9.60 10.21
C ALA A 30 -2.40 -10.73 9.42
N ILE A 31 -1.55 -10.40 8.45
CA ILE A 31 -0.75 -11.39 7.71
C ILE A 31 0.14 -12.19 8.67
N SER A 32 0.85 -11.49 9.56
CA SER A 32 1.78 -12.12 10.51
C SER A 32 1.07 -13.06 11.50
N ALA A 33 -0.19 -12.75 11.84
CA ALA A 33 -1.04 -13.59 12.68
C ALA A 33 -1.74 -14.73 11.90
N GLY A 34 -1.51 -14.87 10.60
CA GLY A 34 -2.14 -15.90 9.77
C GLY A 34 -3.63 -15.67 9.53
N VAL A 35 -4.10 -14.42 9.62
CA VAL A 35 -5.51 -14.11 9.35
C VAL A 35 -5.82 -14.38 7.87
N PRO A 36 -6.89 -15.13 7.57
CA PRO A 36 -7.24 -15.43 6.19
C PRO A 36 -7.49 -14.18 5.37
N VAL A 37 -7.09 -14.27 4.11
CA VAL A 37 -7.27 -13.26 3.09
C VAL A 37 -8.35 -13.77 2.14
N THR A 38 -9.38 -12.95 1.88
CA THR A 38 -10.48 -13.31 0.99
C THR A 38 -10.34 -12.56 -0.32
N VAL A 39 -10.26 -13.26 -1.43
CA VAL A 39 -10.29 -12.68 -2.78
C VAL A 39 -11.75 -12.49 -3.18
N ASP A 40 -12.07 -11.36 -3.81
CA ASP A 40 -13.44 -11.11 -4.26
C ASP A 40 -13.94 -12.20 -5.21
N ALA A 41 -15.17 -12.64 -4.95
CA ALA A 41 -15.85 -13.79 -5.53
C ALA A 41 -16.04 -13.78 -7.05
N VAL A 42 -15.70 -12.70 -7.76
CA VAL A 42 -15.87 -12.63 -9.22
C VAL A 42 -14.94 -13.63 -9.95
N GLN A 43 -13.99 -14.25 -9.23
CA GLN A 43 -13.17 -15.38 -9.69
C GLN A 43 -13.47 -16.71 -8.96
N GLU A 44 -14.68 -16.90 -8.43
CA GLU A 44 -15.11 -18.11 -7.69
C GLU A 44 -14.99 -19.44 -8.47
N ASN A 45 -14.76 -19.41 -9.77
CA ASN A 45 -14.54 -20.64 -10.57
C ASN A 45 -13.11 -21.18 -10.50
N SER A 46 -12.22 -20.55 -9.73
CA SER A 46 -10.84 -21.01 -9.59
C SER A 46 -10.72 -21.99 -8.41
N THR A 47 -10.36 -23.24 -8.69
CA THR A 47 -9.91 -24.24 -7.68
C THR A 47 -8.56 -23.87 -7.04
N ALA A 48 -8.04 -22.68 -7.31
CA ALA A 48 -6.78 -22.21 -6.78
C ALA A 48 -6.88 -22.01 -5.26
N PRO A 49 -5.87 -22.45 -4.49
CA PRO A 49 -5.82 -22.17 -3.06
C PRO A 49 -5.86 -20.66 -2.81
N ALA A 50 -6.54 -20.25 -1.74
CA ALA A 50 -6.60 -18.84 -1.35
C ALA A 50 -5.18 -18.27 -1.24
N PRO A 51 -4.92 -17.06 -1.79
CA PRO A 51 -3.59 -16.47 -1.74
C PRO A 51 -3.13 -16.30 -0.29
N ARG A 52 -1.85 -16.58 -0.06
CA ARG A 52 -1.18 -16.43 1.23
C ARG A 52 -0.11 -15.36 1.09
N PRO A 53 -0.48 -14.08 1.12
CA PRO A 53 0.50 -13.03 1.00
C PRO A 53 1.45 -13.05 2.20
N THR A 54 2.74 -12.82 1.94
CA THR A 54 3.81 -12.77 2.94
C THR A 54 4.36 -11.35 3.12
N ALA A 55 4.08 -10.46 2.16
CA ALA A 55 4.55 -9.08 2.17
C ALA A 55 3.50 -8.10 1.62
N VAL A 56 3.68 -6.83 1.97
CA VAL A 56 2.85 -5.69 1.52
C VAL A 56 3.71 -4.75 0.66
N LYS A 57 3.21 -4.37 -0.51
CA LYS A 57 3.83 -3.40 -1.42
C LYS A 57 2.94 -2.16 -1.48
N ILE A 58 3.49 -1.02 -1.10
CA ILE A 58 2.82 0.28 -1.22
C ILE A 58 3.37 0.95 -2.47
N VAL A 59 2.54 1.12 -3.49
CA VAL A 59 2.97 1.68 -4.77
C VAL A 59 2.70 3.17 -4.79
N MET A 60 3.77 3.97 -4.82
CA MET A 60 3.66 5.43 -4.94
C MET A 60 3.18 5.83 -6.33
N THR A 61 2.59 7.00 -6.41
CA THR A 61 2.10 7.58 -7.65
C THR A 61 3.23 7.83 -8.66
N PRO A 62 2.95 7.79 -9.97
CA PRO A 62 3.90 8.21 -11.00
C PRO A 62 4.21 9.69 -10.87
N ASP A 63 5.48 10.04 -11.05
CA ASP A 63 5.99 11.41 -11.08
C ASP A 63 5.51 12.27 -9.89
N ASP A 64 5.34 11.63 -8.72
CA ASP A 64 4.84 12.23 -7.48
C ASP A 64 3.46 12.89 -7.61
N ASN A 65 2.69 12.54 -8.64
CA ASN A 65 1.36 13.09 -8.87
C ASN A 65 0.35 12.55 -7.85
N VAL A 66 -0.02 13.36 -6.86
CA VAL A 66 -0.85 12.95 -5.73
C VAL A 66 -2.28 12.58 -6.08
N ASP A 67 -2.80 12.99 -7.24
CA ASP A 67 -4.18 12.72 -7.69
C ASP A 67 -4.30 11.47 -8.58
N TYR A 68 -3.18 10.83 -8.91
CA TYR A 68 -3.17 9.74 -9.88
C TYR A 68 -3.99 8.50 -9.45
N PHE A 69 -4.32 8.35 -8.16
CA PHE A 69 -5.21 7.28 -7.68
C PHE A 69 -6.56 7.82 -7.18
N ALA A 70 -7.00 8.97 -7.69
CA ALA A 70 -8.28 9.59 -7.35
C ALA A 70 -9.46 8.69 -7.72
N GLU A 71 -9.47 8.21 -8.96
CA GLU A 71 -10.63 7.55 -9.55
C GLU A 71 -10.59 6.04 -9.37
N GLN A 72 -11.74 5.48 -8.97
CA GLN A 72 -11.89 4.03 -8.79
C GLN A 72 -11.69 3.26 -10.11
N GLY A 73 -12.22 3.79 -11.22
CA GLY A 73 -12.07 3.16 -12.54
C GLY A 73 -10.62 3.07 -13.00
N GLN A 74 -9.79 4.06 -12.63
CA GLN A 74 -8.36 4.03 -12.94
C GLN A 74 -7.64 2.92 -12.18
N LEU A 75 -7.98 2.69 -10.91
CA LEU A 75 -7.41 1.59 -10.13
C LEU A 75 -7.85 0.22 -10.65
N GLU A 76 -9.09 0.11 -11.14
CA GLU A 76 -9.59 -1.10 -11.80
C GLU A 76 -8.87 -1.39 -13.11
N GLU A 77 -8.57 -0.37 -13.91
CA GLU A 77 -7.78 -0.49 -15.13
C GLU A 77 -6.33 -0.92 -14.83
N ILE A 78 -5.69 -0.31 -13.83
CA ILE A 78 -4.37 -0.71 -13.34
C ILE A 78 -4.41 -2.17 -12.88
N ALA A 79 -5.42 -2.55 -12.11
CA ALA A 79 -5.56 -3.91 -11.61
C ALA A 79 -5.71 -4.92 -12.75
N GLY A 80 -6.55 -4.63 -13.76
CA GLY A 80 -6.69 -5.47 -14.95
C GLY A 80 -5.38 -5.58 -15.75
N THR A 81 -4.71 -4.45 -15.98
CA THR A 81 -3.45 -4.37 -16.74
C THR A 81 -2.34 -5.22 -16.13
N TYR A 82 -2.24 -5.24 -14.79
CA TYR A 82 -1.17 -5.93 -14.07
C TYR A 82 -1.61 -7.25 -13.42
N ALA A 83 -2.78 -7.78 -13.79
CA ALA A 83 -3.35 -9.02 -13.25
C ALA A 83 -3.40 -9.04 -11.71
N LEU A 84 -3.90 -7.94 -11.13
CA LEU A 84 -4.10 -7.80 -9.71
C LEU A 84 -5.51 -8.24 -9.31
N HIS A 85 -5.62 -8.92 -8.17
CA HIS A 85 -6.89 -9.43 -7.68
C HIS A 85 -7.39 -8.65 -6.47
N ASN A 86 -8.62 -8.14 -6.51
CA ASN A 86 -9.26 -7.50 -5.36
C ASN A 86 -9.32 -8.46 -4.19
N THR A 87 -8.86 -7.97 -3.04
CA THR A 87 -8.61 -8.78 -1.88
C THR A 87 -8.98 -8.03 -0.61
N VAL A 88 -9.58 -8.73 0.34
CA VAL A 88 -9.92 -8.21 1.66
C VAL A 88 -9.12 -8.95 2.72
N VAL A 89 -8.48 -8.17 3.59
CA VAL A 89 -7.67 -8.65 4.71
C VAL A 89 -8.36 -8.28 6.01
N GLY A 90 -8.38 -9.21 6.97
CA GLY A 90 -8.96 -8.99 8.29
C GLY A 90 -10.40 -9.48 8.43
N GLN A 91 -10.97 -9.29 9.62
CA GLN A 91 -12.31 -9.79 9.97
C GLN A 91 -13.20 -8.67 10.50
N LYS A 92 -14.52 -8.80 10.27
CA LYS A 92 -15.57 -7.90 10.78
C LYS A 92 -15.26 -6.41 10.52
N SER A 93 -15.16 -5.59 11.56
CA SER A 93 -14.91 -4.14 11.48
C SER A 93 -13.47 -3.76 11.13
N SER A 94 -12.55 -4.74 11.09
CA SER A 94 -11.12 -4.50 10.77
C SER A 94 -10.75 -4.82 9.33
N LYS A 95 -11.75 -5.06 8.46
CA LYS A 95 -11.52 -5.35 7.03
C LYS A 95 -10.81 -4.21 6.33
N ARG A 96 -9.80 -4.52 5.52
CA ARG A 96 -9.10 -3.61 4.63
C ARG A 96 -9.05 -4.20 3.23
N THR A 97 -9.35 -3.38 2.23
CA THR A 97 -9.25 -3.76 0.82
C THR A 97 -7.85 -3.46 0.31
N ALA A 98 -7.29 -4.38 -0.45
CA ALA A 98 -6.03 -4.24 -1.16
C ALA A 98 -6.11 -5.09 -2.43
N TYR A 99 -5.06 -5.07 -3.23
CA TYR A 99 -4.86 -5.98 -4.33
C TYR A 99 -3.92 -7.11 -3.93
N CYS A 100 -3.98 -8.25 -4.63
CA CYS A 100 -3.05 -9.36 -4.46
C CYS A 100 -2.43 -9.75 -5.80
N LYS A 101 -1.12 -10.04 -5.79
CA LYS A 101 -0.37 -10.64 -6.90
C LYS A 101 0.71 -11.56 -6.35
N GLY A 102 0.57 -12.86 -6.61
CA GLY A 102 1.42 -13.90 -6.03
C GLY A 102 1.39 -13.85 -4.50
N GLU A 103 2.57 -13.76 -3.88
CA GLU A 103 2.71 -13.67 -2.41
C GLU A 103 2.67 -12.23 -1.88
N ASN A 104 2.29 -11.25 -2.70
CA ASN A 104 2.28 -9.85 -2.31
C ASN A 104 0.85 -9.30 -2.24
N LEU A 105 0.56 -8.56 -1.17
CA LEU A 105 -0.48 -7.55 -1.20
C LEU A 105 0.07 -6.28 -1.83
N VAL A 106 -0.73 -5.61 -2.63
CA VAL A 106 -0.41 -4.36 -3.30
C VAL A 106 -1.47 -3.33 -2.91
N ASP A 107 -1.04 -2.17 -2.45
CA ASP A 107 -1.94 -1.05 -2.17
C ASP A 107 -1.45 0.22 -2.89
N PHE A 108 -2.42 0.98 -3.40
CA PHE A 108 -2.23 2.27 -4.03
C PHE A 108 -2.78 3.33 -3.07
N PRO A 109 -1.94 4.15 -2.42
CA PRO A 109 -2.34 4.98 -1.29
C PRO A 109 -3.18 6.19 -1.75
N ARG A 110 -4.48 5.96 -2.00
CA ARG A 110 -5.46 6.99 -2.38
C ARG A 110 -5.57 8.14 -1.38
N CYS A 111 -5.08 7.95 -0.16
CA CYS A 111 -5.00 9.02 0.81
C CYS A 111 -4.12 10.19 0.31
N LEU A 112 -3.18 9.96 -0.62
CA LEU A 112 -2.36 11.02 -1.22
C LEU A 112 -3.19 12.11 -1.89
N ASN A 113 -4.38 11.79 -2.41
CA ASN A 113 -5.31 12.78 -2.98
C ASN A 113 -5.66 13.89 -1.96
N GLY A 114 -5.56 13.62 -0.65
CA GLY A 114 -5.75 14.63 0.39
C GLY A 114 -4.64 15.69 0.46
N LEU A 115 -3.60 15.59 -0.38
CA LEU A 115 -2.52 16.56 -0.50
C LEU A 115 -2.71 17.52 -1.68
N CYS A 116 -3.73 17.35 -2.52
CA CYS A 116 -3.97 18.19 -3.69
C CYS A 116 -4.09 19.68 -3.35
N ASP A 117 -4.62 20.01 -2.18
CA ASP A 117 -4.83 21.39 -1.72
C ASP A 117 -3.64 21.97 -0.94
N THR A 118 -2.49 21.27 -0.90
CA THR A 118 -1.27 21.80 -0.28
C THR A 118 -0.53 22.74 -1.23
N ASP A 119 0.34 23.59 -0.71
CA ASP A 119 1.11 24.55 -1.52
C ASP A 119 2.03 23.85 -2.53
N GLU A 120 2.56 22.67 -2.19
CA GLU A 120 3.45 21.88 -3.05
C GLU A 120 3.09 20.37 -3.03
N PRO A 121 2.01 19.93 -3.69
CA PRO A 121 1.54 18.54 -3.60
C PRO A 121 2.58 17.51 -4.07
N ALA A 122 3.32 17.83 -5.13
CA ALA A 122 4.40 16.99 -5.66
C ALA A 122 5.59 16.85 -4.69
N TYR A 123 5.81 17.82 -3.80
CA TYR A 123 6.82 17.70 -2.73
C TYR A 123 6.34 16.76 -1.61
N GLU A 124 5.04 16.77 -1.31
CA GLU A 124 4.45 16.02 -0.19
C GLU A 124 4.35 14.50 -0.44
N ALA A 125 4.29 14.06 -1.70
CA ALA A 125 4.34 12.63 -2.04
C ALA A 125 5.68 11.96 -1.64
N PRO A 126 6.86 12.51 -2.02
CA PRO A 126 8.16 12.06 -1.53
C PRO A 126 8.32 12.15 -0.01
N VAL A 127 7.77 13.19 0.64
CA VAL A 127 7.74 13.29 2.10
C VAL A 127 6.99 12.10 2.71
N SER A 128 5.80 11.79 2.18
CA SER A 128 4.98 10.65 2.60
C SER A 128 5.75 9.33 2.47
N ARG A 129 6.39 9.12 1.32
CA ARG A 129 7.26 7.95 1.06
C ARG A 129 8.39 7.83 2.09
N ARG A 130 9.20 8.88 2.25
CA ARG A 130 10.34 8.88 3.20
C ARG A 130 9.88 8.60 4.62
N PHE A 131 8.71 9.13 5.01
CA PHE A 131 8.13 8.86 6.31
C PHE A 131 7.80 7.37 6.49
N LEU A 132 7.15 6.74 5.49
CA LEU A 132 6.82 5.31 5.51
C LEU A 132 8.06 4.43 5.57
N GLU A 133 9.05 4.68 4.71
CA GLU A 133 10.32 3.92 4.66
C GLU A 133 11.06 3.96 6.01
N ALA A 134 10.89 5.04 6.78
CA ALA A 134 11.47 5.16 8.12
C ALA A 134 10.71 4.37 9.21
N ARG A 135 9.53 3.77 8.93
CA ARG A 135 8.72 3.04 9.93
C ARG A 135 9.16 1.57 10.11
N PRO A 136 8.88 0.94 11.27
CA PRO A 136 9.34 -0.40 11.59
C PRO A 136 9.09 -1.49 10.53
N TYR A 137 7.88 -1.60 9.98
CA TYR A 137 7.56 -2.65 8.99
C TYR A 137 8.26 -2.50 7.64
N PHE A 138 8.86 -1.34 7.35
CA PHE A 138 9.61 -1.10 6.12
C PHE A 138 11.11 -1.32 6.29
N ARG A 139 11.58 -1.53 7.52
CA ARG A 139 12.98 -1.79 7.80
C ARG A 139 13.25 -3.29 7.72
N ARG A 140 14.31 -3.66 7.00
CA ARG A 140 14.83 -5.03 7.03
C ARG A 140 15.41 -5.30 8.42
N ILE A 141 15.09 -6.46 8.97
CA ILE A 141 15.75 -7.01 10.14
C ILE A 141 16.70 -8.10 9.61
N GLU A 142 17.87 -8.25 10.20
CA GLU A 142 18.91 -9.17 9.74
C GLU A 142 18.34 -10.58 9.43
N GLY A 143 18.62 -11.07 8.22
CA GLY A 143 18.16 -12.38 7.75
C GLY A 143 16.69 -12.46 7.30
N ARG A 144 15.92 -11.36 7.29
CA ARG A 144 14.52 -11.35 6.83
C ARG A 144 14.19 -10.15 5.95
N GLU A 145 13.37 -10.37 4.93
CA GLU A 145 12.81 -9.27 4.15
C GLU A 145 11.89 -8.40 5.03
N ALA A 146 11.78 -7.12 4.67
CA ALA A 146 10.85 -6.20 5.31
C ALA A 146 9.41 -6.64 5.02
N PRO A 147 8.53 -6.74 6.03
CA PRO A 147 7.12 -7.09 5.83
C PRO A 147 6.36 -6.14 4.90
N ALA A 148 6.80 -4.90 4.80
CA ALA A 148 6.28 -3.91 3.87
C ALA A 148 7.41 -3.26 3.06
N GLN A 149 7.12 -2.88 1.82
CA GLN A 149 8.04 -2.13 0.97
C GLN A 149 7.29 -1.01 0.25
N VAL A 150 7.94 0.14 0.08
CA VAL A 150 7.45 1.20 -0.80
C VAL A 150 8.09 1.00 -2.17
N LEU A 151 7.26 0.95 -3.21
CA LEU A 151 7.72 0.90 -4.60
C LEU A 151 7.41 2.23 -5.28
N THR A 152 8.34 2.73 -6.07
CA THR A 152 8.01 3.73 -7.10
C THR A 152 7.14 3.10 -8.17
N TRP A 153 6.32 3.89 -8.87
CA TRP A 153 5.56 3.44 -10.02
C TRP A 153 6.42 2.67 -11.05
N GLY A 154 7.57 3.22 -11.46
CA GLY A 154 8.44 2.58 -12.46
C GLY A 154 8.90 1.18 -12.06
N VAL A 155 9.33 1.00 -10.80
CA VAL A 155 9.68 -0.33 -10.26
C VAL A 155 8.48 -1.27 -10.25
N PHE A 156 7.30 -0.79 -9.84
CA PHE A 156 6.07 -1.60 -9.86
C PHE A 156 5.74 -2.09 -11.28
N VAL A 157 5.82 -1.21 -12.29
CA VAL A 157 5.59 -1.56 -13.70
C VAL A 157 6.59 -2.61 -14.16
N GLN A 158 7.89 -2.43 -13.88
CA GLN A 158 8.95 -3.37 -14.27
C GLN A 158 8.75 -4.76 -13.69
N VAL A 159 8.50 -4.88 -12.39
CA VAL A 159 8.30 -6.18 -11.74
C VAL A 159 6.98 -6.83 -12.13
N SER A 160 5.95 -6.02 -12.39
CA SER A 160 4.61 -6.52 -12.71
C SER A 160 4.44 -6.92 -14.17
N ALA A 161 5.25 -6.38 -15.09
CA ALA A 161 5.25 -6.75 -16.50
C ALA A 161 6.08 -8.02 -16.79
N GLY A 162 7.02 -8.38 -15.91
CA GLY A 162 7.89 -9.56 -16.05
C GLY A 162 7.42 -10.80 -15.27
N SER A 163 6.26 -10.73 -14.61
CA SER A 163 5.69 -11.83 -13.80
C SER A 163 4.48 -12.47 -14.47
#